data_AF-A0A914JKY1-F1
#
_entry.id   AF-A0A914JKY1-F1
#
_cell.length_a   1.000
_cell.length_b   1.000
_cell.length_c   1.000
_cell.angle_alpha   90.00
_cell.angle_beta   90.00
_cell.angle_gamma   90.00
#
_symmetry.space_group_name_H-M   'P 1'
#
loop_
_entity.id
_entity.type
_entity.pdbx_description
1 polymer ?
#
loop_
_entity_poly.entity_id
_entity_poly.type
_entity_poly.pdbx_seq_one_letter_code
_entity_poly.pdbx_strand_id
1 'polypeptide(L)' 'MLWEIFSHCKSDPFPGENNAQARNKILSGHDPLDAPENMPALMHSVMKLCFTQDPASRPDFEVLLKIMSPKEIPPAKEH' A
#
# COMPACT_ATOMS: atom_id res chain seq x y z
N MET A 1 -0.12 0.53 -6.41
CA MET A 1 -0.92 -0.59 -6.93
C MET A 1 -2.13 -0.92 -6.06
N LEU A 2 -2.01 -1.18 -4.75
CA LEU A 2 -3.21 -1.45 -3.90
C LEU A 2 -4.28 -0.36 -4.04
N TRP A 3 -3.88 0.91 -3.98
CA TRP A 3 -4.80 2.04 -4.12
C TRP A 3 -5.57 2.01 -5.45
N GLU A 4 -4.89 1.79 -6.58
CA GLU A 4 -5.50 1.73 -7.91
C GLU A 4 -6.47 0.56 -8.07
N ILE A 5 -6.16 -0.60 -7.48
CA ILE A 5 -7.03 -1.78 -7.49
C ILE A 5 -8.37 -1.45 -6.84
N PHE A 6 -8.34 -0.83 -5.65
CA PHE A 6 -9.55 -0.50 -4.90
C PHE A 6 -10.24 0.79 -5.37
N SER A 7 -9.54 1.70 -6.07
CA SER A 7 -10.17 2.82 -6.76
C SER A 7 -10.77 2.41 -8.11
N HIS A 8 -10.64 1.14 -8.51
CA HIS A 8 -11.04 0.61 -9.82
C HIS A 8 -10.44 1.40 -10.99
N CYS A 9 -9.22 1.90 -10.82
CA CYS A 9 -8.52 2.76 -11.79
C CYS A 9 -9.36 3.96 -12.28
N LYS A 10 -10.34 4.43 -11.49
CA LYS A 10 -11.20 5.56 -11.87
C LYS A 10 -10.42 6.88 -11.94
N SER A 11 -9.32 6.97 -11.20
CA SER A 11 -8.37 8.07 -11.26
C SER A 11 -6.97 7.57 -10.93
N ASP A 12 -5.97 8.39 -11.22
CA ASP A 12 -4.59 8.17 -10.81
C ASP A 12 -4.40 8.50 -9.32
N PRO A 13 -3.38 7.92 -8.65
CA PRO A 13 -2.96 8.34 -7.33
C PRO A 13 -2.59 9.83 -7.30
N PHE A 14 -2.87 10.49 -6.17
CA PHE A 14 -2.66 11.93 -6.00
C PHE A 14 -3.41 12.80 -7.04
N PRO A 15 -4.75 12.62 -7.17
CA PRO A 15 -5.51 13.29 -8.20
C PRO A 15 -5.43 14.82 -8.06
N GLY A 16 -5.08 15.49 -9.16
CA GLY A 16 -4.95 16.95 -9.21
C GLY A 16 -3.66 17.52 -8.63
N GLU A 17 -2.76 16.67 -8.10
CA GLU A 17 -1.46 17.09 -7.57
C GLU A 17 -0.40 17.03 -8.67
N ASN A 18 0.56 17.96 -8.63
CA ASN A 18 1.79 17.85 -9.41
C ASN A 18 2.86 17.04 -8.66
N ASN A 19 3.96 16.72 -9.35
CA ASN A 19 5.05 15.91 -8.81
C ASN A 19 5.65 16.47 -7.51
N ALA A 20 5.77 17.79 -7.37
CA ALA A 20 6.33 18.41 -6.16
C ALA A 20 5.39 18.24 -4.97
N GLN A 21 4.08 18.40 -5.18
CA GLN A 21 3.06 18.21 -4.14
C GLN A 21 2.97 16.74 -3.72
N ALA A 22 2.94 15.81 -4.68
CA ALA A 22 2.94 14.38 -4.40
C ALA A 22 4.19 13.96 -3.62
N ARG A 23 5.38 14.46 -4.01
CA ARG A 23 6.63 14.22 -3.28
C ARG A 23 6.55 14.69 -1.83
N ASN A 24 5.98 15.87 -1.58
CA ASN A 24 5.83 16.39 -0.21
C ASN A 24 4.93 15.50 0.64
N LYS A 25 3.84 14.96 0.08
CA LYS A 25 2.96 13.99 0.77
C LYS A 25 3.69 12.69 1.08
N ILE A 26 4.42 12.13 0.11
CA ILE A 26 5.19 10.89 0.25
C ILE A 26 6.23 10.99 1.37
N LEU A 27 6.91 12.14 1.47
CA LEU A 27 7.98 12.39 2.44
C LEU A 27 7.50 13.02 3.76
N SER A 28 6.19 13.18 3.94
CA SER A 28 5.62 13.91 5.08
C SER A 28 5.76 13.18 6.43
N GLY A 29 6.05 11.88 6.41
CA GLY A 29 5.98 11.04 7.60
C GLY A 29 4.58 10.51 7.94
N HIS A 30 3.56 10.91 7.16
CA HIS A 30 2.18 10.44 7.27
C HIS A 30 1.79 9.55 6.09
N ASP A 31 0.59 8.97 6.15
CA ASP A 31 0.03 8.21 5.03
C ASP A 31 -0.12 9.16 3.81
N PRO A 32 0.50 8.86 2.67
CA PRO A 32 0.54 9.78 1.53
C PRO A 32 -0.78 9.85 0.75
N LEU A 33 -1.64 8.83 0.90
CA LEU A 33 -2.92 8.70 0.21
C LEU A 33 -3.98 8.18 1.19
N ASP A 34 -5.19 8.73 1.08
CA ASP A 34 -6.35 8.17 1.76
C ASP A 34 -6.80 6.86 1.11
N ALA A 35 -7.43 5.99 1.91
CA ALA A 35 -8.04 4.77 1.39
C ALA A 35 -9.16 5.09 0.39
N PRO A 36 -9.20 4.44 -0.79
CA PRO A 36 -10.32 4.54 -1.72
C PRO A 36 -11.64 4.10 -1.08
N GLU A 37 -12.74 4.58 -1.65
CA GLU A 37 -14.09 4.16 -1.29
C GLU A 37 -14.23 2.63 -1.44
N ASN A 38 -14.82 1.96 -0.44
CA ASN A 38 -15.02 0.51 -0.37
C ASN A 38 -13.76 -0.35 -0.16
N MET A 39 -12.59 0.23 0.13
CA MET A 39 -11.44 -0.57 0.56
C MET A 39 -11.73 -1.25 1.92
N PRO A 40 -11.65 -2.59 2.03
CA PRO A 40 -11.84 -3.28 3.31
C PRO A 40 -10.81 -2.85 4.35
N ALA A 41 -11.20 -2.82 5.63
CA ALA A 41 -10.33 -2.38 6.73
C ALA A 41 -8.98 -3.12 6.77
N LEU A 42 -8.99 -4.44 6.52
CA LEU A 42 -7.77 -5.25 6.43
C LEU A 42 -6.83 -4.74 5.34
N MET A 43 -7.36 -4.42 4.16
CA MET A 43 -6.57 -3.95 3.03
C MET A 43 -6.08 -2.52 3.23
N HIS A 44 -6.83 -1.69 3.94
CA HIS A 44 -6.35 -0.39 4.39
C HIS A 44 -5.16 -0.53 5.34
N SER A 45 -5.21 -1.44 6.32
CA SER A 45 -4.07 -1.72 7.19
C SER A 45 -2.84 -2.21 6.42
N VAL A 46 -3.04 -3.11 5.45
CA VAL A 46 -1.97 -3.59 4.55
C VAL A 46 -1.40 -2.45 3.71
N MET A 47 -2.24 -1.58 3.15
CA MET A 47 -1.80 -0.42 2.38
C MET A 47 -0.92 0.52 3.24
N LYS A 48 -1.30 0.76 4.49
CA LYS A 48 -0.49 1.57 5.43
C LYS A 48 0.86 0.93 5.73
N LEU A 49 0.92 -0.39 5.89
CA LEU A 49 2.19 -1.10 6.05
C LEU A 49 3.11 -0.93 4.83
N CYS A 50 2.55 -0.89 3.61
CA CYS A 50 3.33 -0.58 2.41
C CYS A 50 3.85 0.87 2.39
N PHE A 51 3.20 1.79 3.12
CA PHE A 51 3.61 3.20 3.24
C PHE A 51 4.62 3.47 4.36
N THR A 52 5.11 2.44 5.07
CA THR A 52 6.21 2.58 6.04
C THR A 52 7.38 3.32 5.40
N GLN A 53 7.78 4.43 6.05
CA GLN A 53 8.76 5.38 5.55
C GLN A 53 10.17 4.82 5.58
N ASP A 54 10.54 4.18 6.68
CA ASP A 54 11.80 3.45 6.78
C ASP A 54 11.73 2.17 5.93
N PRO A 55 12.53 2.05 4.86
CA PRO A 55 12.51 0.87 4.00
C PRO A 55 12.91 -0.41 4.75
N ALA A 56 13.77 -0.32 5.77
CA ALA A 56 14.20 -1.48 6.54
C ALA A 56 13.10 -2.02 7.46
N SER A 57 12.17 -1.16 7.88
CA SER A 57 11.00 -1.51 8.69
C SER A 57 9.78 -1.90 7.86
N ARG A 58 9.83 -1.78 6.52
CA ARG A 58 8.72 -2.15 5.65
C ARG A 58 8.63 -3.67 5.55
N PRO A 59 7.46 -4.28 5.79
CA PRO A 59 7.33 -5.73 5.72
C PRO A 59 7.57 -6.23 4.29
N ASP A 60 8.15 -7.42 4.20
CA ASP A 60 8.23 -8.15 2.94
C ASP A 60 6.88 -8.76 2.55
N PHE A 61 6.83 -9.36 1.35
CA PHE A 61 5.62 -9.96 0.84
C PHE A 61 5.18 -11.22 1.59
N GLU A 62 6.08 -11.95 2.27
CA GLU A 62 5.70 -13.12 3.06
C GLU A 62 4.87 -12.69 4.28
N VAL A 63 5.29 -11.62 4.95
CA VAL A 63 4.55 -11.01 6.06
C VAL A 63 3.20 -10.49 5.59
N LEU A 64 3.16 -9.76 4.47
CA LEU A 64 1.90 -9.24 3.92
C LEU A 64 0.93 -10.36 3.53
N LEU A 65 1.43 -11.43 2.88
CA LEU A 65 0.63 -12.60 2.53
C LEU A 65 0.06 -13.27 3.78
N LYS A 66 0.85 -13.42 4.85
CA LYS A 66 0.37 -14.00 6.10
C LYS A 66 -0.72 -13.17 6.77
N ILE A 67 -0.67 -11.84 6.64
CA ILE A 67 -1.72 -10.93 7.14
C ILE A 67 -3.00 -11.09 6.32
N MET A 68 -2.89 -11.11 4.99
CA MET A 68 -4.04 -11.17 4.08
C MET A 68 -4.69 -12.56 4.04
N SER A 69 -3.86 -13.61 4.03
CA SER A 69 -4.24 -15.01 3.88
C SER A 69 -3.50 -15.87 4.91
N PRO A 70 -3.87 -15.85 6.21
CA PRO A 70 -3.11 -16.55 7.26
C PRO A 70 -2.96 -18.06 7.09
N LYS A 71 -3.81 -18.68 6.28
CA LYS A 71 -3.81 -20.13 5.99
C LYS A 71 -3.05 -20.49 4.72
N GLU A 72 -2.63 -19.50 3.93
CA GLU A 72 -1.91 -19.70 2.68
C GLU A 72 -0.43 -19.97 2.97
N ILE A 73 0.15 -20.86 2.16
CA ILE A 73 1.57 -21.23 2.24
C ILE A 73 2.27 -20.48 1.10
N PRO A 74 3.28 -19.65 1.38
CA PRO A 74 4.04 -18.97 0.34
C PRO A 74 4.64 -19.97 -0.65
N PRO A 75 4.78 -19.60 -1.94
CA PRO A 75 5.49 -20.45 -2.89
C PRO A 75 6.93 -20.71 -2.43
N ALA A 76 7.48 -21.85 -2.82
CA ALA A 76 8.88 -22.14 -2.58
C ALA A 76 9.75 -21.06 -3.22
N LYS A 77 10.81 -20.64 -2.53
CA LYS A 77 11.77 -19.67 -3.09
C LYS A 77 12.45 -20.30 -4.29
N GLU A 78 12.37 -19.66 -5.45
CA GLU A 78 13.18 -20.05 -6.60
C GLU A 78 14.66 -19.78 -6.28
N HIS A 79 15.52 -20.77 -6.53
CA HIS A 79 16.95 -20.76 -6.25
C HIS A 79 17.76 -20.16 -7.40
#